data_AF-A0A7G5EAR7-F1
#
_entry.id   AF-A0A7G5EAR7-F1
#
_cell.length_a   1.000
_cell.length_b   1.000
_cell.length_c   1.000
_cell.angle_alpha   90.00
_cell.angle_beta   90.00
_cell.angle_gamma   90.00
#
_symmetry.space_group_name_H-M   'P 1'
#
loop_
_entity.id
_entity.type
_entity.pdbx_description
1 polymer ?
#
loop_
_entity_poly.entity_id
_entity_poly.type
_entity_poly.pdbx_seq_one_letter_code
_entity_poly.pdbx_strand_id
1 'polypeptide(L)'
;MTNSITSSHYIQSFAFDQVETYSLQRGEEYNAVIQMLKPERNGLKVRKEKRNNLTETEEIRLSELDKLLGVTQYLIDDTGQFHFSSQRINTFQYDNEVVGLLKNILLTKTTDVSNWMCAPIYRDAIVFYNSSGEIVSALNICLSCEAMAIDSSNQVVADCSIYEMLRKFFQEVAHPIEI
;
A
#
# COMPACT_ATOMS: atom_id res chain seq x y z
N MET A 1 -17.62 2.43 7.06
CA MET A 1 -18.04 2.62 5.66
C MET A 1 -16.78 2.97 4.89
N THR A 2 -16.48 2.26 3.82
CA THR A 2 -15.30 2.52 2.98
C THR A 2 -15.70 3.54 1.93
N ASN A 3 -14.98 4.66 1.86
CA ASN A 3 -15.16 5.66 0.82
C ASN A 3 -14.38 5.25 -0.42
N SER A 4 -14.92 5.50 -1.61
CA SER A 4 -14.27 5.21 -2.88
C SER A 4 -14.24 6.46 -3.76
N ILE A 5 -13.08 6.75 -4.36
CA ILE A 5 -12.89 7.80 -5.36
C ILE A 5 -12.24 7.20 -6.60
N THR A 6 -12.50 7.73 -7.79
CA THR A 6 -11.80 7.27 -9.00
C THR A 6 -10.34 7.72 -8.98
N SER A 7 -9.45 7.00 -9.65
CA SER A 7 -8.04 7.40 -9.81
C SER A 7 -7.88 8.81 -10.39
N SER A 8 -8.78 9.19 -11.29
CA SER A 8 -8.79 10.52 -11.91
C SER A 8 -9.16 11.62 -10.93
N HIS A 9 -10.20 11.41 -10.12
CA HIS A 9 -10.59 12.34 -9.07
C HIS A 9 -9.52 12.41 -7.97
N TYR A 10 -8.91 11.27 -7.64
CA TYR A 10 -7.80 11.19 -6.68
C TYR A 10 -6.65 12.11 -7.07
N ILE A 11 -6.05 11.92 -8.25
CA ILE A 11 -4.86 12.69 -8.67
C ILE A 11 -5.17 14.18 -8.92
N GLN A 12 -6.44 14.54 -9.08
CA GLN A 12 -6.89 15.93 -9.23
C GLN A 12 -7.21 16.62 -7.90
N SER A 13 -7.33 15.86 -6.80
CA SER A 13 -7.79 16.40 -5.50
C SER A 13 -6.70 17.10 -4.69
N PHE A 14 -5.44 17.03 -5.14
CA PHE A 14 -4.31 17.65 -4.46
C PHE A 14 -3.24 18.13 -5.45
N ALA A 15 -2.42 19.08 -5.00
CA ALA A 15 -1.21 19.50 -5.70
C ALA A 15 0.02 18.81 -5.07
N PHE A 16 1.05 18.58 -5.86
CA PHE A 16 2.31 17.99 -5.43
C PHE A 16 3.45 18.49 -6.32
N ASP A 17 4.67 18.45 -5.79
CA ASP A 17 5.89 18.92 -6.42
C ASP A 17 6.90 17.78 -6.65
N GLN A 18 6.70 16.65 -5.97
CA GLN A 18 7.59 15.49 -6.04
C GLN A 18 6.82 14.19 -5.84
N VAL A 19 7.31 13.13 -6.47
CA VAL A 19 6.77 11.77 -6.35
C VAL A 19 7.89 10.81 -5.94
N GLU A 20 7.61 9.92 -5.02
CA GLU A 20 8.48 8.79 -4.69
C GLU A 20 7.75 7.46 -4.89
N THR A 21 8.48 6.42 -5.31
CA THR A 21 7.94 5.07 -5.42
C THR A 21 8.54 4.18 -4.33
N TYR A 22 7.69 3.36 -3.71
CA TYR A 22 8.03 2.51 -2.59
C TYR A 22 7.66 1.06 -2.86
N SER A 23 8.57 0.17 -2.53
CA SER A 23 8.38 -1.28 -2.51
C SER A 23 8.26 -1.74 -1.08
N LEU A 24 7.31 -2.61 -0.76
CA LEU A 24 7.09 -3.11 0.59
C LEU A 24 6.62 -4.56 0.58
N GLN A 25 6.69 -5.19 1.76
CA GLN A 25 6.19 -6.55 1.99
C GLN A 25 6.82 -7.63 1.09
N ARG A 26 8.07 -7.43 0.66
CA ARG A 26 8.82 -8.35 -0.20
C ARG A 26 10.29 -8.44 0.19
N GLY A 27 10.97 -9.46 -0.34
CA GLY A 27 12.39 -9.72 -0.08
C GLY A 27 12.64 -10.67 1.10
N GLU A 28 13.87 -11.16 1.19
CA GLU A 28 14.29 -12.16 2.18
C GLU A 28 14.17 -11.66 3.61
N GLU A 29 14.53 -10.39 3.86
CA GLU A 29 14.45 -9.78 5.19
C GLU A 29 13.01 -9.72 5.71
N TYR A 30 12.07 -9.25 4.87
CA TYR A 30 10.65 -9.28 5.20
C TYR A 30 10.19 -10.71 5.48
N ASN A 31 10.50 -11.65 4.59
CA ASN A 31 10.08 -13.04 4.74
C ASN A 31 10.62 -13.67 6.04
N ALA A 32 11.88 -13.39 6.42
CA ALA A 32 12.47 -13.88 7.66
C ALA A 32 11.75 -13.32 8.90
N VAL A 33 11.46 -12.02 8.92
CA VAL A 33 10.69 -11.38 10.01
C VAL A 33 9.30 -12.00 10.12
N ILE A 34 8.60 -12.17 9.00
CA ILE A 34 7.26 -12.75 8.98
C ILE A 34 7.27 -14.21 9.44
N GLN A 35 8.26 -15.01 9.03
CA GLN A 35 8.42 -16.40 9.48
C GLN A 35 8.69 -16.50 10.99
N MET A 36 9.42 -15.55 11.57
CA MET A 36 9.67 -15.48 13.01
C MET A 36 8.40 -15.10 13.80
N LEU A 37 7.65 -14.10 13.33
CA LEU A 37 6.52 -13.53 14.08
C LEU A 37 5.21 -14.32 13.93
N LYS A 38 5.00 -15.01 12.79
CA LYS A 38 3.75 -15.77 12.52
C LYS A 38 3.45 -16.85 13.58
N PRO A 39 4.40 -17.69 14.01
CA PRO A 39 4.15 -18.71 15.03
C PRO A 39 3.71 -18.11 16.37
N GLU A 40 4.35 -17.02 16.80
CA GLU A 40 4.00 -16.31 18.04
C GLU A 40 2.56 -15.79 17.98
N ARG A 41 2.23 -15.05 16.92
CA ARG A 41 0.87 -14.53 16.69
C ARG A 41 -0.17 -15.63 16.68
N ASN A 42 0.08 -16.69 15.92
CA ASN A 42 -0.85 -17.81 15.81
C ASN A 42 -1.07 -18.51 17.16
N GLY A 43 -0.01 -18.68 17.95
CA GLY A 43 -0.09 -19.23 19.30
C GLY A 43 -0.97 -18.39 20.22
N LEU A 44 -0.75 -17.07 20.25
CA LEU A 44 -1.54 -16.13 21.04
C LEU A 44 -3.00 -16.08 20.58
N LYS A 45 -3.25 -16.01 19.27
CA LYS A 45 -4.60 -15.96 18.69
C LYS A 45 -5.40 -17.21 19.01
N VAL A 46 -4.83 -18.40 18.81
CA VAL A 46 -5.49 -19.68 19.11
C VAL A 46 -5.78 -19.79 20.62
N ARG A 47 -4.86 -19.35 21.47
CA ARG A 47 -5.07 -19.37 22.92
C ARG A 47 -6.18 -18.41 23.35
N LYS A 48 -6.23 -17.20 22.77
CA LYS A 48 -7.32 -16.24 22.98
C LYS A 48 -8.68 -16.83 22.56
N GLU A 49 -8.76 -17.40 21.36
CA GLU A 49 -10.00 -17.99 20.84
C GLU A 49 -10.48 -19.20 21.65
N LYS A 50 -9.57 -20.10 22.06
CA LYS A 50 -9.95 -21.36 22.72
C LYS A 50 -10.09 -21.28 24.23
N ARG A 51 -9.32 -20.41 24.88
CA ARG A 51 -9.22 -20.35 26.35
C ARG A 51 -9.50 -18.96 26.91
N ASN A 52 -9.38 -17.91 26.10
CA ASN A 52 -9.56 -16.51 26.48
C ASN A 52 -8.83 -16.14 27.78
N ASN A 53 -7.55 -16.54 27.88
CA ASN A 53 -6.76 -16.43 29.10
C ASN A 53 -5.39 -15.77 28.88
N LEU A 54 -5.30 -14.86 27.91
CA LEU A 54 -4.08 -14.07 27.72
C LEU A 54 -3.88 -13.10 28.90
N THR A 55 -2.64 -12.87 29.28
CA THR A 55 -2.30 -11.77 30.20
C THR A 55 -2.44 -10.43 29.49
N GLU A 56 -2.46 -9.32 30.25
CA GLU A 56 -2.49 -7.97 29.68
C GLU A 56 -1.31 -7.72 28.72
N THR A 57 -0.11 -8.17 29.09
CA THR A 57 1.07 -8.07 28.22
C THR A 57 0.93 -8.91 26.95
N GLU A 58 0.35 -10.11 27.04
CA GLU A 58 0.09 -10.96 25.88
C GLU A 58 -0.99 -10.38 24.96
N GLU A 59 -2.00 -9.70 25.51
CA GLU A 59 -3.01 -8.96 24.74
C GLU A 59 -2.40 -7.79 23.98
N ILE A 60 -1.55 -7.00 24.64
CA ILE A 60 -0.79 -5.91 24.00
C ILE A 60 0.08 -6.49 22.86
N ARG A 61 0.84 -7.55 23.16
CA ARG A 61 1.71 -8.20 22.17
C ARG A 61 0.94 -8.76 20.98
N LEU A 62 -0.22 -9.39 21.22
CA LEU A 62 -1.09 -9.86 20.15
C LEU A 62 -1.59 -8.69 19.29
N SER A 63 -1.96 -7.56 19.89
CA SER A 63 -2.35 -6.35 19.16
C SER A 63 -1.23 -5.81 18.27
N GLU A 64 0.00 -5.74 18.78
CA GLU A 64 1.18 -5.36 18.00
C GLU A 64 1.43 -6.30 16.82
N LEU A 65 1.37 -7.61 17.07
CA LEU A 65 1.55 -8.63 16.03
C LEU A 65 0.43 -8.60 14.99
N ASP A 66 -0.81 -8.30 15.39
CA ASP A 66 -1.93 -8.13 14.47
C ASP A 66 -1.75 -6.89 13.58
N LYS A 67 -1.11 -5.82 14.07
CA LYS A 67 -0.74 -4.67 13.22
C LYS A 67 0.34 -5.05 12.20
N LEU A 68 1.40 -5.74 12.63
CA LEU A 68 2.54 -6.13 11.76
C LEU A 68 2.24 -7.27 10.79
N LEU A 69 1.26 -8.11 11.11
CA LEU A 69 0.87 -9.29 10.32
C LEU A 69 -0.57 -9.18 9.84
N GLY A 70 -1.13 -7.97 9.84
CA GLY A 70 -2.48 -7.68 9.36
C GLY A 70 -2.69 -8.19 7.95
N VAL A 71 -3.95 -8.51 7.62
CA VAL A 71 -4.29 -9.04 6.28
C VAL A 71 -3.96 -8.01 5.20
N THR A 72 -4.30 -6.74 5.45
CA THR A 72 -3.98 -5.62 4.57
C THR A 72 -3.18 -4.61 5.37
N GLN A 73 -1.99 -4.30 4.86
CA GLN A 73 -1.04 -3.36 5.45
C GLN A 73 -0.76 -2.25 4.45
N TYR A 74 -0.64 -1.03 4.93
CA TYR A 74 -0.43 0.18 4.14
C TYR A 74 1.02 0.66 4.31
N LEU A 75 1.51 1.44 3.36
CA LEU A 75 2.84 2.05 3.41
C LEU A 75 3.00 2.95 4.62
N ILE A 76 1.97 3.72 4.96
CA ILE A 76 1.94 4.64 6.09
C ILE A 76 0.76 4.22 6.98
N ASP A 77 1.03 4.02 8.27
CA ASP A 77 0.00 3.65 9.24
C ASP A 77 -0.79 4.86 9.78
N ASP A 78 -1.74 4.59 10.68
CA ASP A 78 -2.57 5.60 11.34
C ASP A 78 -1.78 6.56 12.24
N THR A 79 -0.52 6.24 12.55
CA THR A 79 0.40 7.09 13.31
C THR A 79 1.32 7.91 12.42
N GLY A 80 1.25 7.76 11.10
CA GLY A 80 2.14 8.41 10.14
C GLY A 80 3.49 7.70 10.00
N GLN A 81 3.66 6.50 10.57
CA GLN A 81 4.90 5.74 10.46
C GLN A 81 4.90 4.89 9.18
N PHE A 82 6.07 4.84 8.55
CA PHE A 82 6.29 3.98 7.41
C PHE A 82 6.32 2.50 7.81
N HIS A 83 5.78 1.65 6.95
CA HIS A 83 5.85 0.21 7.10
C HIS A 83 7.32 -0.24 7.20
N PHE A 84 7.61 -1.13 8.15
CA PHE A 84 9.00 -1.49 8.50
C PHE A 84 9.81 -2.09 7.33
N SER A 85 9.14 -2.73 6.37
CA SER A 85 9.77 -3.29 5.17
C SER A 85 9.71 -2.37 3.94
N SER A 86 9.28 -1.12 4.12
CA SER A 86 9.23 -0.16 3.03
C SER A 86 10.63 0.24 2.58
N GLN A 87 10.82 0.22 1.26
CA GLN A 87 12.04 0.65 0.61
C GLN A 87 11.66 1.67 -0.46
N ARG A 88 12.19 2.89 -0.33
CA ARG A 88 12.11 3.87 -1.41
C ARG A 88 12.99 3.42 -2.56
N ILE A 89 12.40 3.37 -3.76
CA ILE A 89 13.08 2.92 -4.97
C ILE A 89 13.52 4.12 -5.81
N ASN A 90 12.59 5.02 -6.13
CA ASN A 90 12.85 6.17 -6.98
C ASN A 90 12.22 7.44 -6.44
N THR A 91 12.79 8.57 -6.84
CA THR A 91 12.32 9.92 -6.56
C THR A 91 12.29 10.72 -7.85
N PHE A 92 11.18 11.37 -8.16
CA PHE A 92 10.97 12.17 -9.37
C PHE A 92 10.41 13.55 -9.02
N GLN A 93 10.92 14.58 -9.70
CA GLN A 93 10.38 15.94 -9.61
C GLN A 93 9.17 16.11 -10.52
N TYR A 94 8.28 17.05 -10.21
CA TYR A 94 7.01 17.25 -10.92
C TYR A 94 7.15 17.44 -12.44
N ASP A 95 8.24 18.08 -12.88
CA ASP A 95 8.54 18.35 -14.28
C ASP A 95 9.11 17.15 -15.05
N ASN A 96 9.38 16.04 -14.36
CA ASN A 96 9.89 14.82 -14.96
C ASN A 96 8.83 14.15 -15.87
N GLU A 97 9.25 13.69 -17.06
CA GLU A 97 8.37 13.01 -18.01
C GLU A 97 7.67 11.77 -17.41
N VAL A 98 8.36 11.06 -16.49
CA VAL A 98 7.82 9.92 -15.74
C VAL A 98 6.61 10.32 -14.90
N VAL A 99 6.65 11.51 -14.28
CA VAL A 99 5.51 12.04 -13.51
C VAL A 99 4.37 12.41 -14.44
N GLY A 100 4.67 12.98 -15.61
CA GLY A 100 3.67 13.22 -16.65
C GLY A 100 2.96 11.94 -17.09
N LEU A 101 3.71 10.86 -17.31
CA LEU A 101 3.16 9.54 -17.64
C LEU A 101 2.26 9.00 -16.53
N LEU A 102 2.74 9.02 -15.27
CA LEU A 102 1.96 8.58 -14.11
C LEU A 102 0.63 9.33 -13.99
N LYS A 103 0.66 10.66 -14.15
CA LYS A 103 -0.56 11.48 -14.11
C LYS A 103 -1.54 11.06 -15.20
N ASN A 104 -1.06 10.84 -16.43
CA ASN A 104 -1.91 10.40 -17.54
C ASN A 104 -2.54 9.02 -17.27
N ILE A 105 -1.78 8.10 -16.67
CA ILE A 105 -2.30 6.79 -16.25
C ILE A 105 -3.45 6.98 -15.24
N LEU A 106 -3.22 7.74 -14.17
CA LEU A 106 -4.24 7.93 -13.12
C LEU A 106 -5.45 8.75 -13.61
N LEU A 107 -5.26 9.67 -14.56
CA LEU A 107 -6.33 10.45 -15.20
C LEU A 107 -7.17 9.66 -16.20
N THR A 108 -6.76 8.43 -16.55
CA THR A 108 -7.54 7.59 -17.46
C THR A 108 -8.95 7.38 -16.89
N LYS A 109 -9.96 7.54 -17.76
CA LYS A 109 -11.36 7.48 -17.36
C LYS A 109 -11.69 6.07 -16.86
N THR A 110 -12.18 5.99 -15.62
CA THR A 110 -12.74 4.77 -15.05
C THR A 110 -14.14 4.54 -15.63
N THR A 111 -14.37 3.37 -16.21
CA THR A 111 -15.64 2.96 -16.82
C THR A 111 -16.16 1.64 -16.25
N ASP A 112 -15.28 0.75 -15.82
CA ASP A 112 -15.64 -0.55 -15.27
C ASP A 112 -14.72 -0.94 -14.11
N VAL A 113 -15.31 -1.13 -12.94
CA VAL A 113 -14.56 -1.42 -11.71
C VAL A 113 -14.73 -2.91 -11.39
N SER A 114 -13.67 -3.68 -11.64
CA SER A 114 -13.59 -5.08 -11.24
C SER A 114 -13.46 -5.20 -9.72
N ASN A 115 -14.41 -5.89 -9.08
CA ASN A 115 -14.34 -6.19 -7.66
C ASN A 115 -13.75 -7.58 -7.44
N TRP A 116 -12.46 -7.63 -7.16
CA TRP A 116 -11.79 -8.87 -6.74
C TRP A 116 -12.19 -9.22 -5.30
N MET A 117 -12.49 -10.51 -5.03
CA MET A 117 -12.85 -10.97 -3.68
C MET A 117 -11.64 -11.21 -2.75
N CYS A 118 -10.41 -10.90 -3.20
CA CYS A 118 -9.21 -11.03 -2.37
C CYS A 118 -8.98 -9.78 -1.51
N ALA A 119 -8.50 -9.99 -0.28
CA ALA A 119 -7.95 -8.90 0.50
C ALA A 119 -6.61 -8.47 -0.11
N PRO A 120 -6.39 -7.18 -0.38
CA PRO A 120 -5.21 -6.73 -1.09
C PRO A 120 -3.96 -6.80 -0.21
N ILE A 121 -2.85 -7.20 -0.83
CA ILE A 121 -1.50 -7.08 -0.27
C ILE A 121 -0.80 -5.98 -1.05
N TYR A 122 -0.76 -4.77 -0.47
CA TYR A 122 -0.11 -3.63 -1.10
C TYR A 122 1.41 -3.79 -1.00
N ARG A 123 2.03 -4.09 -2.14
CA ARG A 123 3.49 -4.30 -2.23
C ARG A 123 4.19 -3.16 -2.97
N ASP A 124 3.41 -2.34 -3.66
CA ASP A 124 3.87 -1.19 -4.43
C ASP A 124 3.13 0.04 -3.89
N ALA A 125 3.81 1.16 -3.81
CA ALA A 125 3.19 2.41 -3.39
C ALA A 125 3.84 3.62 -4.06
N ILE A 126 3.06 4.69 -4.18
CA ILE A 126 3.48 5.97 -4.73
C ILE A 126 3.14 7.06 -3.72
N VAL A 127 4.12 7.86 -3.33
CA VAL A 127 3.97 8.94 -2.35
C VAL A 127 4.16 10.28 -3.03
N PHE A 128 3.24 11.20 -2.77
CA PHE A 128 3.22 12.55 -3.32
C PHE A 128 3.61 13.55 -2.26
N TYR A 129 4.56 14.42 -2.56
CA TYR A 129 5.11 15.42 -1.65
C TYR A 129 4.84 16.83 -2.17
N ASN A 130 4.62 17.78 -1.26
CA ASN A 130 4.60 19.21 -1.59
C ASN A 130 6.02 19.81 -1.61
N SER A 131 6.13 21.08 -1.98
CA SER A 131 7.38 21.85 -1.99
C SER A 131 8.07 22.01 -0.63
N SER A 132 7.34 21.83 0.47
CA SER A 132 7.90 21.77 1.82
C SER A 132 8.49 20.40 2.19
N GLY A 133 8.35 19.39 1.31
CA GLY A 133 8.76 18.01 1.58
C GLY A 133 7.78 17.24 2.46
N GLU A 134 6.55 17.72 2.62
CA GLU A 134 5.50 17.06 3.39
C GLU A 134 4.70 16.12 2.49
N ILE A 135 4.29 14.97 3.05
CA ILE A 135 3.46 13.99 2.35
C ILE A 135 2.04 14.56 2.21
N VAL A 136 1.60 14.72 0.97
CA VAL A 136 0.24 15.14 0.65
C VAL A 136 -0.69 13.93 0.49
N SER A 137 -0.17 12.84 -0.08
CA SER A 137 -0.91 11.59 -0.20
C SER A 137 0.03 10.40 -0.44
N ALA A 138 -0.42 9.21 -0.04
CA ALA A 138 0.25 7.94 -0.36
C ALA A 138 -0.76 7.00 -1.01
N LEU A 139 -0.47 6.54 -2.22
CA LEU A 139 -1.26 5.58 -2.96
C LEU A 139 -0.65 4.19 -2.85
N ASN A 140 -1.34 3.29 -2.16
CA ASN A 140 -0.99 1.89 -2.02
C ASN A 140 -1.58 1.10 -3.18
N ILE A 141 -0.80 0.22 -3.79
CA ILE A 141 -1.14 -0.48 -5.02
C ILE A 141 -0.86 -1.99 -4.85
N CYS A 142 -1.88 -2.78 -5.18
CA CYS A 142 -1.77 -4.23 -5.29
C CYS A 142 -2.01 -4.61 -6.75
N LEU A 143 -0.94 -4.88 -7.48
CA LEU A 143 -1.02 -5.24 -8.91
C LEU A 143 -1.62 -6.63 -9.15
N SER A 144 -1.65 -7.51 -8.14
CA SER A 144 -2.18 -8.89 -8.25
C SER A 144 -3.69 -8.95 -8.04
N CYS A 145 -4.24 -8.13 -7.14
CA CYS A 145 -5.68 -8.04 -6.86
C CYS A 145 -6.32 -6.81 -7.52
N GLU A 146 -5.57 -6.06 -8.32
CA GLU A 146 -6.02 -4.83 -8.98
C GLU A 146 -6.75 -3.88 -8.03
N ALA A 147 -6.09 -3.56 -6.92
CA ALA A 147 -6.63 -2.70 -5.88
C ALA A 147 -5.70 -1.52 -5.59
N MET A 148 -6.29 -0.34 -5.33
CA MET A 148 -5.57 0.83 -4.83
C MET A 148 -6.27 1.46 -3.64
N ALA A 149 -5.50 2.00 -2.70
CA ALA A 149 -6.03 2.69 -1.53
C ALA A 149 -5.08 3.75 -1.00
N ILE A 150 -5.66 4.79 -0.40
CA ILE A 150 -4.91 5.76 0.39
C ILE A 150 -4.66 5.18 1.79
N ASP A 151 -5.72 4.66 2.40
CA ASP A 151 -5.73 4.06 3.74
C ASP A 151 -6.87 3.04 3.87
N SER A 152 -7.11 2.53 5.08
CA SER A 152 -8.15 1.54 5.37
C SER A 152 -9.58 1.99 5.08
N SER A 153 -9.81 3.30 5.02
CA SER A 153 -11.12 3.92 4.84
C SER A 153 -11.31 4.50 3.44
N ASN A 154 -10.22 4.78 2.72
CA ASN A 154 -10.24 5.50 1.45
C ASN A 154 -9.64 4.66 0.32
N GLN A 155 -10.51 4.10 -0.51
CA GLN A 155 -10.14 3.29 -1.68
C GLN A 155 -10.08 4.16 -2.94
N VAL A 156 -9.17 3.80 -3.85
CA VAL A 156 -9.07 4.40 -5.18
C VAL A 156 -9.46 3.35 -6.20
N VAL A 157 -10.55 3.60 -6.93
CA VAL A 157 -11.07 2.69 -7.94
C VAL A 157 -10.58 3.06 -9.33
N ALA A 158 -10.31 2.05 -10.15
CA ALA A 158 -9.73 2.18 -11.47
C ALA A 158 -10.08 0.95 -12.32
N ASP A 159 -10.05 1.11 -13.64
CA ASP A 159 -10.26 0.00 -14.59
C ASP A 159 -9.03 -0.93 -14.59
N CYS A 160 -9.21 -2.21 -14.94
CA CYS A 160 -8.12 -3.18 -15.06
C CYS A 160 -6.95 -2.67 -15.93
N SER A 161 -7.27 -1.94 -17.00
CA SER A 161 -6.27 -1.34 -17.90
C SER A 161 -5.33 -0.35 -17.19
N ILE A 162 -5.79 0.33 -16.14
CA ILE A 162 -4.95 1.24 -15.34
C ILE A 162 -3.90 0.45 -14.57
N TYR A 163 -4.24 -0.73 -14.05
CA TYR A 163 -3.28 -1.61 -13.37
C TYR A 163 -2.25 -2.19 -14.35
N GLU A 164 -2.64 -2.54 -15.58
CA GLU A 164 -1.70 -2.93 -16.62
C GLU A 164 -0.72 -1.80 -16.98
N MET A 165 -1.23 -0.56 -17.08
CA MET A 165 -0.41 0.62 -17.32
C MET A 165 0.53 0.90 -16.14
N LEU A 166 0.05 0.79 -14.90
CA LEU A 166 0.88 0.93 -13.70
C LEU A 166 1.98 -0.14 -13.65
N ARG A 167 1.67 -1.38 -14.05
CA ARG A 167 2.67 -2.46 -14.09
C ARG A 167 3.80 -2.13 -15.06
N LYS A 168 3.47 -1.62 -16.26
CA LYS A 168 4.48 -1.15 -17.24
C LYS A 168 5.28 0.04 -16.71
N PHE A 169 4.59 1.02 -16.12
CA PHE A 169 5.22 2.18 -15.48
C PHE A 169 6.28 1.75 -14.45
N PHE A 170 5.91 0.83 -13.53
CA PHE A 170 6.84 0.32 -12.52
C PHE A 170 8.04 -0.41 -13.13
N GLN A 171 7.82 -1.21 -14.18
CA GLN A 171 8.92 -1.87 -14.89
C GLN A 171 9.88 -0.87 -15.56
N GLU A 172 9.34 0.17 -16.20
CA GLU A 172 10.13 1.20 -16.89
C GLU A 172 11.02 1.99 -15.93
N VAL A 173 10.55 2.26 -14.72
CA VAL A 173 11.34 2.95 -13.68
C VAL A 173 12.22 1.99 -12.85
N ALA A 174 12.43 0.76 -13.31
CA ALA A 174 13.20 -0.28 -12.61
C ALA A 174 12.68 -0.56 -11.17
N HIS A 175 11.38 -0.39 -10.95
CA HIS A 175 10.73 -0.76 -9.69
C HIS A 175 10.55 -2.28 -9.63
N PRO A 176 10.97 -2.94 -8.53
CA PRO A 176 10.74 -4.36 -8.36
C PRO A 176 9.24 -4.61 -8.30
N ILE A 177 8.71 -5.48 -9.13
CA ILE A 177 7.31 -5.90 -9.06
C ILE A 177 7.22 -7.40 -8.90
N GLU A 178 6.18 -7.87 -8.22
CA GLU A 178 5.88 -9.29 -8.14
C GLU A 178 4.91 -9.63 -9.28
N ILE A 179 5.32 -10.57 -10.13
CA ILE A 179 4.53 -11.06 -11.27
C ILE A 179 3.60 -12.16 -10.76
#